data_AF-A0A2V5S448-F1
#
_entry.id   AF-A0A2V5S448-F1
#
_cell.length_a   1.000
_cell.length_b   1.000
_cell.length_c   1.000
_cell.angle_alpha   90.00
_cell.angle_beta   90.00
_cell.angle_gamma   90.00
#
_symmetry.space_group_name_H-M   'P 1'
#
loop_
_entity.id
_entity.type
_entity.pdbx_description
1 polymer ?
#
loop_
_entity_poly.entity_id
_entity_poly.type
_entity_poly.pdbx_seq_one_letter_code
_entity_poly.pdbx_strand_id
1 'polypeptide(L)' 'ERVIYYEDYIVIDPGKTPLQKTQLLNEVEYREAQEQYGEDFVAGMGAEAIRKLLAEIDLNKLNKELE' A
#
# COMPACT_ATOMS: atom_id res chain seq x y z
N GLU A 1 13.86 -23.28 -8.42
CA GLU A 1 12.87 -22.29 -8.88
C GLU A 1 12.03 -21.79 -7.71
N ARG A 2 12.08 -20.48 -7.38
CA ARG A 2 11.18 -19.83 -6.40
C ARG A 2 10.71 -18.52 -7.04
N VAL A 3 9.78 -18.59 -8.01
CA VAL A 3 9.43 -17.42 -8.85
C VAL A 3 7.92 -17.24 -8.98
N ILE A 4 7.15 -17.57 -7.94
CA ILE A 4 5.70 -17.34 -7.92
C ILE A 4 5.25 -16.99 -6.50
N TYR A 5 5.70 -15.85 -5.98
CA TYR A 5 5.03 -15.21 -4.84
C TYR A 5 4.58 -13.83 -5.31
N TYR A 6 3.43 -13.83 -5.99
CA TYR A 6 2.72 -12.63 -6.45
C TYR A 6 1.82 -12.09 -5.32
N GLU A 7 2.34 -12.02 -4.09
CA GLU A 7 1.54 -11.73 -2.88
C GLU A 7 2.13 -10.59 -2.04
N ASP A 8 2.86 -9.67 -2.67
CA ASP A 8 3.27 -8.45 -1.98
C ASP A 8 2.04 -7.59 -1.70
N TYR A 9 1.94 -7.14 -0.47
CA TYR A 9 0.94 -6.18 -0.01
C TYR A 9 1.44 -4.78 -0.32
N ILE A 10 0.56 -3.91 -0.81
CA ILE A 10 0.84 -2.50 -0.95
C ILE A 10 0.12 -1.72 0.14
N VAL A 11 0.83 -0.82 0.81
CA VAL A 11 0.27 0.08 1.81
C VAL A 11 -0.62 1.10 1.09
N ILE A 12 -1.92 1.00 1.31
CA ILE A 12 -2.94 1.90 0.76
C ILE A 12 -3.03 3.17 1.63
N ASP A 13 -3.05 2.98 2.95
CA ASP A 13 -3.05 4.06 3.93
C ASP A 13 -2.07 3.73 5.07
N PRO A 14 -0.98 4.51 5.23
CA PRO A 14 -0.05 4.29 6.33
C PRO A 14 -0.60 4.73 7.70
N GLY A 15 -1.69 5.50 7.75
CA GLY A 15 -2.30 5.98 8.99
C GLY A 15 -1.30 6.69 9.91
N LYS A 16 -1.09 6.15 11.11
CA LYS A 16 -0.14 6.70 12.12
C LYS A 16 1.18 5.93 12.19
N THR A 17 1.39 4.99 11.29
CA THR A 17 2.59 4.14 11.28
C THR A 17 3.74 4.83 10.55
N PRO A 18 4.99 4.40 10.74
CA PRO A 18 6.13 4.89 9.95
C PRO A 18 6.16 4.33 8.52
N LEU A 19 5.15 3.55 8.10
CA LEU A 19 5.04 3.04 6.75
C LEU A 19 4.77 4.17 5.76
N GLN A 20 5.15 3.97 4.51
CA GLN A 20 4.85 4.92 3.44
C GLN A 20 3.68 4.45 2.59
N LYS A 21 2.83 5.39 2.18
CA LYS A 21 1.81 5.10 1.16
C LYS A 21 2.50 4.58 -0.10
N THR A 22 1.95 3.53 -0.72
CA THR A 22 2.52 2.78 -1.86
C THR A 22 3.77 1.95 -1.55
N GLN A 23 4.18 1.83 -0.28
CA GLN A 23 5.22 0.89 0.12
C GLN A 23 4.76 -0.54 -0.12
N LEU A 24 5.65 -1.36 -0.70
CA LEU A 24 5.46 -2.79 -0.84
C LEU A 24 5.95 -3.49 0.44
N LEU A 25 5.16 -4.44 0.92
CA LEU A 25 5.44 -5.29 2.06
C LEU A 25 5.30 -6.74 1.59
N ASN A 26 6.29 -7.57 1.84
CA ASN A 26 6.13 -9.00 1.67
C ASN A 26 5.25 -9.60 2.80
N GLU A 27 4.91 -10.89 2.73
CA GLU A 27 4.05 -11.53 3.73
C GLU A 27 4.59 -11.43 5.16
N VAL A 28 5.91 -11.53 5.35
CA VAL A 28 6.56 -11.45 6.66
C VAL A 28 6.47 -10.01 7.18
N GLU A 29 6.84 -9.02 6.37
CA GLU A 29 6.78 -7.61 6.74
C GLU A 29 5.35 -7.17 7.04
N TYR A 30 4.37 -7.65 6.28
CA TYR A 30 2.95 -7.37 6.54
C TYR A 30 2.50 -7.94 7.90
N ARG A 31 2.88 -9.18 8.22
CA ARG A 31 2.56 -9.79 9.53
C ARG A 31 3.25 -9.05 10.68
N GLU A 32 4.53 -8.71 10.54
CA GLU A 32 5.25 -7.92 11.54
C GLU A 32 4.61 -6.55 11.74
N ALA A 33 4.24 -5.88 10.65
CA ALA A 33 3.53 -4.61 10.72
C ALA A 33 2.15 -4.76 11.36
N GLN A 34 1.40 -5.83 11.07
CA GLN A 34 0.12 -6.12 11.74
C GLN A 34 0.29 -6.41 13.23
N GLU A 35 1.34 -7.12 13.65
CA GLU A 35 1.62 -7.36 15.06
C GLU A 35 2.05 -6.08 15.78
N GLN A 36 2.82 -5.22 15.11
CA GLN A 36 3.35 -3.99 15.69
C GLN A 36 2.33 -2.84 15.73
N TYR A 37 1.53 -2.70 14.68
CA TYR A 37 0.65 -1.55 14.46
C TYR A 37 -0.84 -1.92 14.40
N GLY A 38 -1.20 -3.20 14.29
CA GLY A 38 -2.59 -3.63 14.25
C GLY A 38 -3.37 -3.04 13.07
N GLU A 39 -4.49 -2.39 13.39
CA GLU A 39 -5.39 -1.74 12.42
C GLU A 39 -5.00 -0.28 12.12
N ASP A 40 -3.86 0.21 12.61
CA ASP A 40 -3.42 1.61 12.39
C ASP A 40 -2.94 1.90 10.95
N PHE A 41 -2.84 0.88 10.09
CA PHE A 41 -2.55 1.02 8.67
C PHE A 41 -3.46 0.09 7.84
N VAL A 42 -3.66 0.47 6.58
CA VAL A 42 -4.39 -0.32 5.58
C VAL A 42 -3.42 -0.73 4.50
N ALA A 43 -3.19 -2.04 4.36
CA ALA A 43 -2.53 -2.61 3.20
C ALA A 43 -3.43 -3.61 2.51
N GLY A 44 -3.25 -3.77 1.20
CA GLY A 44 -4.01 -4.72 0.40
C GLY A 44 -3.16 -5.34 -0.69
N MET A 45 -3.62 -6.43 -1.26
CA MET A 45 -2.93 -7.13 -2.35
C MET A 45 -3.76 -7.14 -3.64
N GLY A 46 -3.08 -7.34 -4.76
CA GLY A 46 -3.71 -7.54 -6.06
C GLY A 46 -4.41 -6.32 -6.65
N ALA A 47 -5.30 -6.57 -7.61
CA ALA A 47 -5.92 -5.55 -8.45
C ALA A 47 -6.83 -4.57 -7.68
N GLU A 48 -7.42 -4.99 -6.56
CA GLU A 48 -8.28 -4.12 -5.75
C GLU A 48 -7.47 -3.02 -5.06
N ALA A 49 -6.29 -3.36 -4.52
CA ALA A 49 -5.41 -2.39 -3.87
C ALA A 49 -4.90 -1.34 -4.87
N ILE A 50 -4.50 -1.79 -6.06
CA ILE A 50 -4.09 -0.89 -7.16
C ILE A 50 -5.25 0.02 -7.57
N ARG A 51 -6.47 -0.51 -7.72
CA ARG A 51 -7.64 0.29 -8.08
C ARG A 51 -7.96 1.35 -7.03
N LYS A 52 -7.86 1.04 -5.73
CA LYS A 52 -8.05 2.01 -4.64
C LYS A 52 -7.01 3.12 -4.71
N LEU A 53 -5.74 2.76 -4.87
CA LEU A 53 -4.66 3.74 -5.02
C LEU A 53 -4.90 4.66 -6.21
N LEU A 54 -5.26 4.10 -7.38
CA LEU A 54 -5.56 4.89 -8.57
C LEU A 54 -6.79 5.77 -8.43
N ALA A 55 -7.82 5.32 -7.69
CA ALA A 55 -9.03 6.11 -7.44
C ALA A 55 -8.78 7.29 -6.49
N GLU A 56 -7.79 7.18 -5.61
CA GLU A 56 -7.37 8.28 -4.73
C GLU A 56 -6.43 9.29 -5.40
N ILE A 57 -5.87 8.96 -6.57
CA ILE A 57 -5.11 9.93 -7.36
C ILE A 57 -6.12 10.95 -7.92
N ASP A 58 -6.19 12.09 -7.25
CA ASP A 58 -6.94 13.24 -7.75
C ASP A 58 -6.20 13.83 -8.95
N LEU A 59 -6.65 13.44 -10.15
CA LEU A 59 -6.12 13.90 -11.42
C LEU A 59 -6.12 15.44 -11.52
N ASN A 60 -7.06 16.13 -10.88
CA ASN A 60 -7.10 17.60 -10.89
C ASN A 60 -5.99 18.20 -10.04
N LYS A 61 -5.66 17.55 -8.92
CA LYS A 61 -4.57 17.98 -8.04
C LYS A 61 -3.21 17.75 -8.70
N LEU A 62 -3.04 16.61 -9.37
CA LEU A 62 -1.81 16.30 -10.11
C LEU A 62 -1.56 17.29 -11.26
N ASN A 63 -2.62 17.68 -11.98
CA ASN A 63 -2.51 18.67 -13.06
C ASN A 63 -2.01 20.04 -12.54
N LYS A 64 -2.41 20.40 -11.32
CA LYS A 64 -2.01 21.65 -10.65
C LYS A 64 -0.58 21.68 -10.12
N GLU A 65 0.02 20.52 -9.84
CA GLU A 65 1.44 20.41 -9.46
C GLU A 65 2.39 20.43 -10.67
N LEU A 66 1.84 20.21 -11.87
CA LEU A 66 2.57 20.23 -13.14
C LEU A 66 2.54 21.60 -13.85
N GLU A 67 1.71 22.54 -13.38
CA GLU A 67 1.74 23.97 -13.78
C GLU A 67 2.75 24.78 -12.95
#